data_AF-W6L1J4-F1
#
_entry.id   AF-W6L1J4-F1
#
_cell.length_a   1.000
_cell.length_b   1.000
_cell.length_c   1.000
_cell.angle_alpha   90.00
_cell.angle_beta   90.00
_cell.angle_gamma   90.00
#
_symmetry.space_group_name_H-M   'P 1'
#
loop_
_entity.id
_entity.type
_entity.pdbx_description
1 polymer ?
#
loop_
_entity_poly.entity_id
_entity_poly.type
_entity_poly.pdbx_seq_one_letter_code
_entity_poly.pdbx_strand_id
1 'polypeptide(L)'
;MLRGSALRWGTLVKIGRGSGNVTESASNALLESLQSHGYCYIQHPYIQKSILEQLHRDCRIFFEQYILRLQEDPIASCNLRRGNRHNYNCTPLSEYELESIRTPYGFRGYYRYVGASGLDDAIDCFSVGREDIADPAELRRAYYVESGWEEHEYLPMISRRNPWDILLNHVNDTAGNPNAANLNNNFMSDFKDMLGAFYELCSAVSLDVLRHISCGLGIRPSIPTGGIDPNQDYDLEYFTPFHAKRDCDLQAKYYPRLGQAARVRQGVAIQNPQSTANPGGVKVLRRKGARTQPLVAGNGEEEGEKEGAAVVSRLDPHKDLSTITLLAQDSMGGLEVWDDTKDGFVAVPVLEDALLVNAGVFLERWSGGLIEATPHRVQNVAKGRGRCSIVFFAMPDHDARIEPLLQQDENPATDAQDQFLAGDLMPTH
;
A
#
# COMPACT_ATOMS: atom_id res chain seq x y z
N MET A 1 2.47 32.29 28.22
CA MET A 1 2.62 32.56 26.76
C MET A 1 4.07 32.28 26.41
N LEU A 2 4.50 31.34 25.57
CA LEU A 2 3.85 30.43 24.63
C LEU A 2 4.46 29.03 24.86
N ARG A 3 3.63 27.99 25.05
CA ARG A 3 4.10 26.61 24.91
C ARG A 3 4.12 26.33 23.41
N GLY A 4 5.32 26.13 22.87
CA GLY A 4 5.49 25.67 21.49
C GLY A 4 4.73 24.36 21.30
N SER A 5 3.84 24.32 20.31
CA SER A 5 3.18 23.10 19.86
C SER A 5 4.24 22.19 19.26
N ALA A 6 4.76 21.26 20.06
CA ALA A 6 5.42 20.10 19.50
C ALA A 6 4.37 19.37 18.66
N LEU A 7 4.61 19.25 17.34
CA LEU A 7 3.94 18.27 16.50
C LEU A 7 3.95 16.96 17.31
N ARG A 8 2.80 16.40 17.69
CA ARG A 8 2.77 15.09 18.33
C ARG A 8 3.13 14.09 17.25
N TRP A 9 4.35 13.56 17.31
CA TRP A 9 4.78 12.45 16.46
C TRP A 9 3.86 11.28 16.81
N GLY A 10 3.28 10.62 15.81
CA GLY A 10 2.55 9.36 16.04
C GLY A 10 3.41 8.41 16.89
N THR A 11 2.79 7.66 17.80
CA THR A 11 3.52 6.88 18.80
C THR A 11 4.40 5.82 18.11
N LEU A 12 5.68 5.79 18.47
CA LEU A 12 6.59 4.71 18.10
C LEU A 12 6.49 3.61 19.15
N VAL A 13 6.01 2.43 18.74
CA VAL A 13 5.84 1.27 19.61
C VAL A 13 6.83 0.18 19.20
N LYS A 14 7.55 -0.35 20.18
CA LYS A 14 8.47 -1.47 20.01
C LYS A 14 7.74 -2.76 20.38
N ILE A 15 7.66 -3.69 19.44
CA ILE A 15 7.05 -5.01 19.65
C ILE A 15 8.05 -6.12 19.29
N GLY A 16 7.87 -7.29 19.89
CA GLY A 16 8.70 -8.47 19.64
C GLY A 16 7.93 -9.57 18.91
N ARG A 17 8.64 -10.66 18.62
CA ARG A 17 8.11 -11.78 17.83
C ARG A 17 7.22 -12.70 18.66
N GLY A 18 6.01 -12.99 18.18
CA GLY A 18 5.11 -13.98 18.75
C GLY A 18 4.48 -13.56 20.08
N SER A 19 3.51 -14.35 20.52
CA SER A 19 2.68 -14.08 21.70
C SER A 19 3.46 -13.86 23.00
N GLY A 20 4.59 -14.55 23.18
CA GLY A 20 5.45 -14.39 24.37
C GLY A 20 6.13 -13.03 24.51
N ASN A 21 6.09 -12.17 23.49
CA ASN A 21 6.62 -10.80 23.55
C ASN A 21 5.53 -9.73 23.64
N VAL A 22 4.26 -10.13 23.78
CA VAL A 22 3.15 -9.18 23.96
C VAL A 22 3.19 -8.63 25.38
N THR A 23 3.04 -7.31 25.51
CA THR A 23 2.96 -6.62 26.80
C THR A 23 1.81 -5.62 26.77
N GLU A 24 1.07 -5.50 27.86
CA GLU A 24 -0.04 -4.54 27.98
C GLU A 24 0.42 -3.11 27.68
N SER A 25 1.60 -2.71 28.16
CA SER A 25 2.12 -1.36 27.92
C SER A 25 2.31 -1.06 26.43
N ALA A 26 2.85 -2.00 25.65
CA ALA A 26 3.02 -1.81 24.21
C ALA A 26 1.67 -1.88 23.48
N SER A 27 0.80 -2.80 23.89
CA SER A 27 -0.55 -2.96 23.34
C SER A 27 -1.41 -1.70 23.54
N ASN A 28 -1.39 -1.12 24.74
CA ASN A 28 -2.12 0.11 25.06
C ASN A 28 -1.57 1.30 24.28
N ALA A 29 -0.24 1.45 24.19
CA ALA A 29 0.38 2.52 23.41
C ALA A 29 0.04 2.44 21.92
N LEU A 30 -0.03 1.22 21.37
CA LEU A 30 -0.45 0.96 19.99
C LEU A 30 -1.91 1.35 19.79
N LEU A 31 -2.80 0.86 20.66
CA LEU A 31 -4.24 1.13 20.59
C LEU A 31 -4.54 2.62 20.73
N GLU A 32 -3.97 3.29 21.73
CA GLU A 32 -4.10 4.74 21.94
C GLU A 32 -3.63 5.54 20.71
N SER A 33 -2.56 5.09 20.06
CA SER A 33 -2.06 5.76 18.85
C SER A 33 -3.02 5.60 17.68
N LEU A 34 -3.55 4.39 17.45
CA LEU A 34 -4.54 4.15 16.40
C LEU A 34 -5.82 4.96 16.65
N GLN A 35 -6.28 5.05 17.90
CA GLN A 35 -7.48 5.81 18.27
C GLN A 35 -7.29 7.33 18.18
N SER A 36 -6.12 7.82 18.59
CA SER A 36 -5.90 9.28 18.68
C SER A 36 -5.39 9.90 17.38
N HIS A 37 -4.67 9.13 16.57
CA HIS A 37 -3.97 9.63 15.38
C HIS A 37 -4.34 8.88 14.10
N GLY A 38 -5.02 7.73 14.21
CA GLY A 38 -5.34 6.88 13.07
C GLY A 38 -4.20 5.98 12.58
N TYR A 39 -3.01 6.14 13.14
CA TYR A 39 -1.83 5.35 12.78
C TYR A 39 -0.85 5.23 13.95
N CYS A 40 0.08 4.29 13.84
CA CYS A 40 1.17 4.03 14.79
C CYS A 40 2.45 3.72 13.99
N TYR A 41 3.63 3.99 14.55
CA TYR A 41 4.86 3.41 14.02
C TYR A 41 5.25 2.18 14.82
N ILE A 42 5.70 1.14 14.13
CA ILE A 42 6.14 -0.11 14.72
C ILE A 42 7.61 -0.34 14.42
N GLN A 43 8.38 -0.52 15.49
CA GLN A 43 9.71 -1.11 15.47
C GLN A 43 9.60 -2.58 15.87
N HIS A 44 10.16 -3.46 15.04
CA HIS A 44 10.16 -4.91 15.23
C HIS A 44 11.54 -5.46 14.86
N PRO A 45 12.04 -6.55 15.48
CA PRO A 45 13.37 -7.11 15.19
C PRO A 45 13.65 -7.45 13.72
N TYR A 46 12.60 -7.69 12.92
CA TYR A 46 12.74 -7.91 11.47
C TYR A 46 12.90 -6.63 10.66
N ILE A 47 12.47 -5.49 11.19
CA ILE A 47 12.50 -4.21 10.49
C ILE A 47 13.88 -3.59 10.68
N GLN A 48 14.63 -3.45 9.58
CA GLN A 48 15.93 -2.81 9.57
C GLN A 48 15.94 -1.72 8.50
N LYS A 49 16.48 -0.55 8.85
CA LYS A 49 16.61 0.58 7.93
C LYS A 49 17.28 0.22 6.61
N SER A 50 18.36 -0.57 6.65
CA SER A 50 19.08 -1.02 5.44
C SER A 50 18.21 -1.84 4.49
N ILE A 51 17.31 -2.67 5.02
CA ILE A 51 16.36 -3.47 4.23
C ILE A 51 15.32 -2.54 3.58
N LEU A 52 14.79 -1.57 4.32
CA LEU A 52 13.81 -0.60 3.79
C LEU A 52 14.44 0.29 2.70
N GLU A 53 15.67 0.77 2.91
CA GLU A 53 16.41 1.56 1.92
C GLU A 53 16.72 0.76 0.64
N GLN A 54 17.07 -0.52 0.78
CA GLN A 54 17.24 -1.43 -0.35
C GLN A 54 15.92 -1.62 -1.11
N LEU A 55 14.84 -1.92 -0.40
CA LEU A 55 13.49 -2.11 -0.95
C LEU A 55 13.05 -0.88 -1.77
N HIS A 56 13.15 0.34 -1.21
CA HIS A 56 12.80 1.56 -1.94
C HIS A 56 13.67 1.80 -3.18
N ARG A 57 14.97 1.49 -3.08
CA ARG A 57 15.89 1.65 -4.20
C ARG A 57 15.55 0.71 -5.34
N ASP A 58 15.36 -0.57 -5.05
CA ASP A 58 15.12 -1.58 -6.09
C ASP A 58 13.73 -1.41 -6.70
N CYS A 59 12.71 -1.05 -5.92
CA CYS A 59 11.42 -0.64 -6.48
C CYS A 59 11.56 0.55 -7.42
N ARG A 60 12.37 1.56 -7.07
CA ARG A 60 12.63 2.70 -7.96
C ARG A 60 13.30 2.25 -9.27
N ILE A 61 14.32 1.40 -9.20
CA ILE A 61 14.99 0.85 -10.39
C ILE A 61 13.97 0.10 -11.27
N PHE A 62 13.15 -0.77 -10.67
CA PHE A 62 12.10 -1.50 -11.38
C PHE A 62 11.16 -0.55 -12.13
N PHE A 63 10.58 0.45 -11.46
CA PHE A 63 9.65 1.36 -12.13
C PHE A 63 10.32 2.30 -13.13
N GLU A 64 11.44 2.92 -12.78
CA GLU A 64 12.09 3.92 -13.64
C GLU A 64 12.72 3.25 -14.87
N GLN A 65 13.47 2.16 -14.69
CA GLN A 65 14.26 1.55 -15.77
C GLN A 65 13.47 0.49 -16.55
N TYR A 66 12.73 -0.40 -15.87
CA TYR A 66 12.04 -1.50 -16.54
C TYR A 66 10.64 -1.11 -17.06
N ILE A 67 9.89 -0.30 -16.31
CA ILE A 67 8.50 0.05 -16.65
C ILE A 67 8.39 1.35 -17.45
N LEU A 68 8.94 2.45 -16.93
CA LEU A 68 8.69 3.80 -17.43
C LEU A 68 9.73 4.30 -18.42
N ARG A 69 10.85 3.60 -18.56
CA ARG A 69 11.96 3.97 -19.47
C ARG A 69 12.51 5.36 -19.18
N LEU A 70 12.52 5.76 -17.91
CA LEU A 70 13.08 7.02 -17.47
C LEU A 70 14.61 6.89 -17.45
N GLN A 71 15.29 7.72 -18.22
CA GLN A 71 16.75 7.80 -18.15
C GLN A 71 17.18 8.24 -16.75
N GLU A 72 18.28 7.67 -16.25
CA GLU A 72 18.89 8.13 -15.01
C GLU A 72 19.10 9.65 -15.06
N ASP A 73 18.61 10.37 -14.06
CA ASP A 73 18.95 11.78 -13.90
C ASP A 73 20.46 11.87 -13.58
N PRO A 74 21.28 12.42 -14.49
CA PRO A 74 22.73 12.47 -14.33
C PRO A 74 23.15 13.25 -13.09
N ILE A 75 22.34 14.23 -12.65
CA ILE A 75 22.62 15.08 -11.50
C ILE A 75 22.31 14.32 -10.20
N ALA A 76 21.24 13.51 -10.20
CA ALA A 76 20.89 12.66 -9.06
C ALA A 76 21.90 11.51 -8.88
N SER A 77 22.38 10.88 -9.96
CA SER A 77 23.36 9.78 -9.92
C SER A 77 24.77 10.24 -9.54
N CYS A 78 25.11 11.51 -9.79
CA CYS A 78 26.37 12.13 -9.36
C CYS A 78 26.45 12.41 -7.85
N ASN A 79 25.31 12.68 -7.21
CA ASN A 79 25.24 13.00 -5.78
C ASN A 79 25.04 11.77 -4.88
N LEU A 80 24.81 10.58 -5.45
CA LEU A 80 24.82 9.33 -4.71
C LEU A 80 26.24 9.03 -4.21
N ARG A 81 26.39 8.72 -2.92
CA ARG A 81 27.65 8.18 -2.38
C ARG A 81 28.09 7.00 -3.25
N ARG A 82 29.39 6.81 -3.50
CA ARG A 82 29.93 5.75 -4.39
C ARG A 82 29.35 4.35 -4.14
N GLY A 83 28.93 4.03 -2.91
CA GLY A 83 28.28 2.75 -2.56
C GLY A 83 26.78 2.64 -2.88
N ASN A 84 26.11 3.72 -3.29
CA ASN A 84 24.68 3.75 -3.60
C ASN A 84 24.37 3.71 -5.11
N ARG A 85 25.40 3.62 -5.96
CA ARG A 85 25.21 3.35 -7.39
C ARG A 85 25.00 1.85 -7.57
N HIS A 86 23.89 1.46 -8.19
CA HIS A 86 23.68 0.05 -8.50
C HIS A 86 24.56 -0.36 -9.68
N ASN A 87 25.10 -1.57 -9.63
CA ASN A 87 25.91 -2.14 -10.71
C ASN A 87 25.07 -3.06 -11.60
N TYR A 88 23.80 -2.74 -11.82
CA TYR A 88 22.89 -3.54 -12.64
C TYR A 88 22.86 -3.05 -14.08
N ASN A 89 22.83 -3.98 -15.04
CA ASN A 89 22.43 -3.68 -16.41
C ASN A 89 20.90 -3.78 -16.45
N CYS A 90 20.24 -2.64 -16.65
CA CYS A 90 18.79 -2.57 -16.68
C CYS A 90 18.34 -2.12 -18.06
N THR A 91 17.54 -2.95 -18.74
CA THR A 91 16.88 -2.54 -19.97
C THR A 91 15.36 -2.56 -19.81
N PRO A 92 14.64 -1.64 -20.48
CA PRO A 92 13.19 -1.63 -20.45
C PRO A 92 12.54 -2.94 -20.87
N LEU A 93 11.42 -3.27 -20.24
CA LEU A 93 10.53 -4.31 -20.73
C LEU A 93 9.95 -3.92 -22.10
N SER A 94 9.81 -4.92 -22.97
CA SER A 94 9.08 -4.81 -24.22
C SER A 94 7.59 -4.52 -23.97
N GLU A 95 6.89 -4.02 -24.99
CA GLU A 95 5.44 -3.78 -24.87
C GLU A 95 4.66 -5.08 -24.60
N TYR A 96 5.13 -6.20 -25.14
CA TYR A 96 4.53 -7.52 -24.91
C TYR A 96 4.68 -7.99 -23.46
N GLU A 97 5.88 -7.85 -22.88
CA GLU A 97 6.13 -8.19 -21.48
C GLU A 97 5.28 -7.30 -20.55
N LEU A 98 5.23 -5.99 -20.80
CA LEU A 98 4.42 -5.05 -20.01
C LEU A 98 2.92 -5.37 -20.03
N GLU A 99 2.38 -5.82 -21.17
CA GLU A 99 0.99 -6.23 -21.27
C GLU A 99 0.76 -7.58 -20.59
N SER A 100 1.73 -8.50 -20.65
CA SER A 100 1.65 -9.83 -20.04
C SER A 100 1.67 -9.80 -18.52
N ILE A 101 2.37 -8.83 -17.91
CA ILE A 101 2.36 -8.62 -16.46
C ILE A 101 1.19 -7.74 -15.99
N ARG A 102 0.36 -7.21 -16.90
CA ARG A 102 -0.69 -6.26 -16.55
C ARG A 102 -1.87 -6.96 -15.88
N THR A 103 -2.40 -6.34 -14.84
CA THR A 103 -3.66 -6.73 -14.21
C THR A 103 -4.72 -5.64 -14.31
N PRO A 104 -5.96 -5.98 -14.67
CA PRO A 104 -7.07 -5.02 -14.68
C PRO A 104 -7.55 -4.62 -13.27
N TYR A 105 -7.34 -5.48 -12.26
CA TYR A 105 -7.98 -5.35 -10.94
C TYR A 105 -6.99 -5.37 -9.76
N GLY A 106 -5.69 -5.18 -10.02
CA GLY A 106 -4.70 -4.85 -8.99
C GLY A 106 -4.24 -5.99 -8.07
N PHE A 107 -4.85 -7.17 -8.10
CA PHE A 107 -4.48 -8.23 -7.16
C PHE A 107 -3.08 -8.79 -7.35
N ARG A 108 -2.53 -8.92 -8.57
CA ARG A 108 -1.13 -9.33 -8.81
C ARG A 108 -0.61 -8.79 -10.14
N GLY A 109 0.65 -8.40 -10.19
CA GLY A 109 1.29 -7.82 -11.36
C GLY A 109 1.17 -6.30 -11.44
N TYR A 110 1.44 -5.78 -12.62
CA TYR A 110 1.52 -4.35 -12.89
C TYR A 110 0.14 -3.75 -13.18
N TYR A 111 -0.15 -2.60 -12.59
CA TYR A 111 -1.31 -1.80 -12.94
C TYR A 111 -1.03 -0.33 -12.69
N ARG A 112 -1.86 0.52 -13.29
CA ARG A 112 -1.72 1.96 -13.15
C ARG A 112 -2.97 2.52 -12.50
N TYR A 113 -2.80 3.11 -11.32
CA TYR A 113 -3.86 3.88 -10.68
C TYR A 113 -3.84 5.30 -11.24
N VAL A 114 -4.96 5.74 -11.82
CA VAL A 114 -5.12 7.12 -12.30
C VAL A 114 -5.71 7.92 -11.15
N GLY A 115 -4.97 8.92 -10.69
CA GLY A 115 -5.33 9.72 -9.53
C GLY A 115 -6.50 10.67 -9.79
N ALA A 116 -6.83 11.40 -8.73
CA ALA A 116 -7.93 12.34 -8.64
C ALA A 116 -7.95 13.41 -9.74
N SER A 117 -6.75 13.83 -10.17
CA SER A 117 -6.58 14.97 -11.07
C SER A 117 -6.52 14.56 -12.55
N GLY A 118 -6.45 13.26 -12.86
CA GLY A 118 -6.52 12.70 -14.21
C GLY A 118 -5.25 11.97 -14.66
N LEU A 119 -5.07 11.71 -15.96
CA LEU A 119 -4.03 10.80 -16.46
C LEU A 119 -2.57 11.20 -16.18
N ASP A 120 -2.30 12.49 -15.92
CA ASP A 120 -0.94 13.03 -15.75
C ASP A 120 -0.41 12.92 -14.29
N ASP A 121 -1.18 12.31 -13.37
CA ASP A 121 -0.83 12.09 -11.96
C ASP A 121 -0.71 10.61 -11.56
N ALA A 122 -0.69 9.72 -12.55
CA ALA A 122 -0.84 8.30 -12.33
C ALA A 122 0.21 7.72 -11.37
N ILE A 123 -0.18 6.69 -10.64
CA ILE A 123 0.66 5.90 -9.74
C ILE A 123 0.88 4.56 -10.43
N ASP A 124 2.15 4.22 -10.64
CA ASP A 124 2.54 2.93 -11.17
C ASP A 124 2.64 1.94 -10.01
N CYS A 125 1.89 0.85 -10.11
CA CYS A 125 1.77 -0.13 -9.03
C CYS A 125 2.20 -1.50 -9.53
N PHE A 126 2.87 -2.26 -8.65
CA PHE A 126 3.19 -3.65 -8.88
C PHE A 126 2.84 -4.43 -7.62
N SER A 127 1.93 -5.40 -7.75
CA SER A 127 1.46 -6.19 -6.61
C SER A 127 1.93 -7.63 -6.65
N VAL A 128 2.25 -8.18 -5.49
CA VAL A 128 2.62 -9.58 -5.30
C VAL A 128 1.95 -10.14 -4.05
N GLY A 129 1.74 -11.46 -4.05
CA GLY A 129 1.32 -12.21 -2.86
C GLY A 129 2.29 -13.31 -2.53
N ARG A 130 1.90 -14.19 -1.60
CA ARG A 130 2.67 -15.37 -1.21
C ARG A 130 3.05 -16.23 -2.40
N GLU A 131 4.27 -16.77 -2.39
CA GLU A 131 4.83 -17.55 -3.49
C GLU A 131 4.77 -19.07 -3.27
N ASP A 132 4.51 -19.51 -2.04
CA ASP A 132 4.52 -20.92 -1.62
C ASP A 132 3.20 -21.65 -1.93
N ILE A 133 2.34 -21.07 -2.77
CA ILE A 133 1.12 -21.72 -3.27
C ILE A 133 1.16 -21.84 -4.80
N ALA A 134 0.85 -23.04 -5.30
CA ALA A 134 0.80 -23.31 -6.72
C ALA A 134 -0.38 -22.61 -7.39
N ASP A 135 -1.60 -22.71 -6.84
CA ASP A 135 -2.78 -22.05 -7.38
C ASP A 135 -3.38 -21.08 -6.35
N PRO A 136 -3.10 -19.76 -6.46
CA PRO A 136 -3.67 -18.75 -5.54
C PRO A 136 -5.19 -18.72 -5.51
N ALA A 137 -5.87 -19.28 -6.52
CA ALA A 137 -7.33 -19.36 -6.52
C ALA A 137 -7.88 -20.27 -5.40
N GLU A 138 -7.11 -21.28 -4.98
CA GLU A 138 -7.50 -22.22 -3.93
C GLU A 138 -7.76 -21.53 -2.58
N LEU A 139 -7.13 -20.38 -2.33
CA LEU A 139 -7.31 -19.60 -1.10
C LEU A 139 -8.76 -19.06 -0.96
N ARG A 140 -9.46 -18.86 -2.08
CA ARG A 140 -10.80 -18.26 -2.12
C ARG A 140 -11.88 -19.17 -2.68
N ARG A 141 -11.51 -20.23 -3.41
CA ARG A 141 -12.44 -21.11 -4.14
C ARG A 141 -13.59 -21.60 -3.26
N ALA A 142 -13.28 -22.09 -2.06
CA ALA A 142 -14.29 -22.60 -1.13
C ALA A 142 -15.37 -21.56 -0.82
N TYR A 143 -14.97 -20.33 -0.47
CA TYR A 143 -15.89 -19.23 -0.18
C TYR A 143 -16.82 -18.94 -1.37
N TYR A 144 -16.28 -18.80 -2.59
CA TYR A 144 -17.10 -18.48 -3.76
C TYR A 144 -18.09 -19.59 -4.11
N VAL A 145 -17.65 -20.85 -4.05
CA VAL A 145 -18.50 -22.02 -4.30
C VAL A 145 -19.62 -22.11 -3.25
N GLU A 146 -19.30 -21.93 -1.97
CA GLU A 146 -20.27 -21.93 -0.88
C GLU A 146 -21.24 -20.74 -0.96
N SER A 147 -20.79 -19.62 -1.53
CA SER A 147 -21.59 -18.43 -1.80
C SER A 147 -22.42 -18.53 -3.10
N GLY A 148 -22.38 -19.68 -3.78
CA GLY A 148 -23.20 -19.96 -4.96
C GLY A 148 -22.69 -19.34 -6.27
N TRP A 149 -21.42 -18.91 -6.33
CA TRP A 149 -20.81 -18.41 -7.57
C TRP A 149 -20.30 -19.56 -8.44
N GLU A 150 -20.48 -19.41 -9.74
CA GLU A 150 -19.92 -20.31 -10.74
C GLU A 150 -18.45 -19.94 -11.04
N GLU A 151 -17.64 -20.94 -11.40
CA GLU A 151 -16.19 -20.75 -11.63
C GLU A 151 -15.87 -19.66 -12.65
N HIS A 152 -16.63 -19.60 -13.74
CA HIS A 152 -16.44 -18.59 -14.78
C HIS A 152 -16.75 -17.15 -14.32
N GLU A 153 -17.49 -16.99 -13.22
CA GLU A 153 -17.83 -15.69 -12.66
C GLU A 153 -16.69 -15.18 -11.77
N TYR A 154 -16.22 -15.98 -10.81
CA TYR A 154 -15.24 -15.52 -9.82
C TYR A 154 -13.78 -15.68 -10.24
N LEU A 155 -13.44 -16.68 -11.05
CA LEU A 155 -12.05 -16.98 -11.39
C LEU A 155 -11.32 -15.80 -12.08
N PRO A 156 -11.95 -15.01 -12.98
CA PRO A 156 -11.33 -13.83 -13.55
C PRO A 156 -11.05 -12.70 -12.54
N MET A 157 -11.72 -12.73 -11.38
CA MET A 157 -11.77 -11.66 -10.38
C MET A 157 -10.81 -11.89 -9.21
N ILE A 158 -10.34 -13.13 -9.02
CA ILE A 158 -9.45 -13.51 -7.90
C ILE A 158 -7.97 -13.53 -8.26
N SER A 159 -7.08 -13.62 -7.26
CA SER A 159 -5.62 -13.55 -7.42
C SER A 159 -5.13 -14.47 -8.52
N ARG A 160 -4.32 -13.88 -9.39
CA ARG A 160 -3.50 -14.59 -10.37
C ARG A 160 -2.21 -15.05 -9.71
N ARG A 161 -1.40 -15.85 -10.41
CA ARG A 161 -0.01 -16.06 -10.01
C ARG A 161 0.77 -14.75 -10.14
N ASN A 162 1.80 -14.58 -9.31
CA ASN A 162 2.77 -13.51 -9.51
C ASN A 162 3.42 -13.69 -10.90
N PRO A 163 3.55 -12.65 -11.73
CA PRO A 163 4.00 -12.77 -13.12
C PRO A 163 5.53 -12.87 -13.24
N TRP A 164 6.17 -13.62 -12.35
CA TRP A 164 7.62 -13.78 -12.30
C TRP A 164 8.18 -14.59 -13.46
N ASP A 165 7.38 -15.47 -14.04
CA ASP A 165 7.72 -16.21 -15.25
C ASP A 165 8.01 -15.27 -16.43
N ILE A 166 7.25 -14.18 -16.56
CA ILE A 166 7.51 -13.15 -17.58
C ILE A 166 8.76 -12.36 -17.22
N LEU A 167 8.85 -11.89 -15.97
CA LEU A 167 9.92 -10.99 -15.54
C LEU A 167 11.30 -11.65 -15.50
N LEU A 168 11.40 -12.89 -15.02
CA LEU A 168 12.67 -13.60 -14.93
C LEU A 168 13.21 -14.07 -16.30
N ASN A 169 12.34 -14.19 -17.30
CA ASN A 169 12.73 -14.50 -18.67
C ASN A 169 13.17 -13.26 -19.47
N HIS A 170 13.05 -12.06 -18.89
CA HIS A 170 13.52 -10.84 -19.52
C HIS A 170 15.04 -10.86 -19.69
N VAL A 171 15.51 -10.59 -20.90
CA VAL A 171 16.95 -10.56 -21.22
C VAL A 171 17.39 -9.11 -21.36
N ASN A 172 18.33 -8.69 -20.52
CA ASN A 172 18.88 -7.34 -20.63
C ASN A 172 19.73 -7.20 -21.90
N ASP A 173 19.45 -6.19 -22.71
CA ASP A 173 20.28 -5.87 -23.88
C ASP A 173 21.67 -5.42 -23.43
N THR A 174 22.69 -5.92 -24.11
CA THR A 174 24.11 -5.56 -23.89
C THR A 174 24.71 -4.81 -25.08
N ALA A 175 23.96 -4.71 -26.19
CA ALA A 175 24.40 -4.03 -27.39
C ALA A 175 24.52 -2.52 -27.15
N GLY A 176 25.71 -1.97 -27.42
CA GLY A 176 25.96 -0.52 -27.33
C GLY A 176 26.39 0.01 -25.96
N ASN A 177 26.42 -0.81 -24.91
CA ASN A 177 27.00 -0.42 -23.63
C ASN A 177 28.43 -0.99 -23.50
N PRO A 178 29.49 -0.17 -23.66
CA PRO A 178 30.88 -0.64 -23.61
C PRO A 178 31.27 -1.21 -22.23
N ASN A 179 30.47 -0.97 -21.19
CA ASN A 179 30.67 -1.50 -19.84
C ASN A 179 29.77 -2.69 -19.51
N ALA A 180 28.98 -3.21 -20.46
CA ALA A 180 28.02 -4.30 -20.24
C ALA A 180 28.64 -5.55 -19.59
N ALA A 181 29.89 -5.87 -19.95
CA ALA A 181 30.62 -7.02 -19.39
C ALA A 181 30.89 -6.92 -17.87
N ASN A 182 30.82 -5.72 -17.28
CA ASN A 182 31.09 -5.46 -15.86
C ASN A 182 29.80 -5.26 -15.04
N LEU A 183 28.64 -5.25 -15.68
CA LEU A 183 27.34 -5.03 -15.02
C LEU A 183 26.68 -6.37 -14.65
N ASN A 184 25.96 -6.37 -13.53
CA ASN A 184 25.19 -7.50 -13.03
C ASN A 184 23.83 -7.58 -13.74
N ASN A 185 23.47 -8.74 -14.28
CA ASN A 185 22.19 -8.98 -14.95
C ASN A 185 21.13 -9.59 -14.01
N ASN A 186 21.45 -9.84 -12.74
CA ASN A 186 20.59 -10.58 -11.81
C ASN A 186 19.52 -9.72 -11.13
N PHE A 187 19.38 -8.44 -11.50
CA PHE A 187 18.46 -7.50 -10.84
C PHE A 187 17.07 -8.10 -10.62
N MET A 188 16.47 -8.70 -11.64
CA MET A 188 15.09 -9.19 -11.54
C MET A 188 14.95 -10.37 -10.58
N SER A 189 15.97 -11.24 -10.50
CA SER A 189 16.01 -12.34 -9.52
C SER A 189 16.18 -11.78 -8.11
N ASP A 190 17.14 -10.86 -7.91
CA ASP A 190 17.37 -10.20 -6.63
C ASP A 190 16.11 -9.45 -6.16
N PHE A 191 15.43 -8.77 -7.09
CA PHE A 191 14.20 -8.02 -6.84
C PHE A 191 13.03 -8.92 -6.43
N LYS A 192 12.86 -10.07 -7.11
CA LYS A 192 11.88 -11.08 -6.73
C LYS A 192 12.15 -11.58 -5.30
N ASP A 193 13.38 -12.00 -5.01
CA ASP A 193 13.74 -12.57 -3.71
C ASP A 193 13.57 -11.54 -2.59
N MET A 194 13.92 -10.27 -2.87
CA MET A 194 13.74 -9.16 -1.95
C MET A 194 12.25 -8.89 -1.65
N LEU A 195 11.38 -8.84 -2.67
CA LEU A 195 9.94 -8.66 -2.47
C LEU A 195 9.30 -9.85 -1.75
N GLY A 196 9.70 -11.07 -2.07
CA GLY A 196 9.25 -12.28 -1.38
C GLY A 196 9.66 -12.30 0.10
N ALA A 197 10.92 -11.98 0.40
CA ALA A 197 11.39 -11.88 1.78
C ALA A 197 10.67 -10.78 2.56
N PHE A 198 10.41 -9.63 1.92
CA PHE A 198 9.67 -8.53 2.56
C PHE A 198 8.18 -8.87 2.78
N TYR A 199 7.56 -9.65 1.88
CA TYR A 199 6.22 -10.19 2.08
C TYR A 199 6.16 -11.08 3.33
N GLU A 200 7.08 -12.03 3.46
CA GLU A 200 7.17 -12.93 4.61
C GLU A 200 7.39 -12.15 5.92
N LEU A 201 8.27 -11.14 5.89
CA LEU A 201 8.48 -10.23 7.00
C LEU A 201 7.19 -9.52 7.41
N CYS A 202 6.50 -8.88 6.46
CA CYS A 202 5.27 -8.15 6.73
C CYS A 202 4.15 -9.06 7.23
N SER A 203 4.04 -10.27 6.66
CA SER A 203 3.09 -11.29 7.10
C SER A 203 3.34 -11.75 8.53
N ALA A 204 4.60 -11.83 8.98
CA ALA A 204 4.91 -12.17 10.36
C ALA A 204 4.62 -10.98 11.30
N VAL A 205 5.08 -9.79 10.92
CA VAL A 205 4.89 -8.55 11.70
C VAL A 205 3.40 -8.23 11.86
N SER A 206 2.58 -8.43 10.83
CA SER A 206 1.15 -8.16 10.91
C SER A 206 0.46 -9.03 11.96
N LEU A 207 0.80 -10.32 12.06
CA LEU A 207 0.27 -11.20 13.11
C LEU A 207 0.70 -10.74 14.51
N ASP A 208 1.95 -10.30 14.68
CA ASP A 208 2.42 -9.77 15.96
C ASP A 208 1.71 -8.45 16.35
N VAL A 209 1.45 -7.57 15.38
CA VAL A 209 0.62 -6.38 15.58
C VAL A 209 -0.80 -6.78 15.99
N LEU A 210 -1.41 -7.77 15.32
CA LEU A 210 -2.76 -8.24 15.65
C LEU A 210 -2.86 -8.86 17.05
N ARG A 211 -1.80 -9.54 17.53
CA ARG A 211 -1.73 -10.02 18.92
C ARG A 211 -1.74 -8.88 19.93
N HIS A 212 -1.00 -7.80 19.64
CA HIS A 212 -1.01 -6.59 20.46
C HIS A 212 -2.37 -5.89 20.43
N ILE A 213 -3.03 -5.84 19.27
CA ILE A 213 -4.39 -5.30 19.16
C ILE A 213 -5.37 -6.14 19.98
N SER A 214 -5.29 -7.47 19.91
CA SER A 214 -6.13 -8.37 20.72
C SER A 214 -5.96 -8.12 22.22
N CYS A 215 -4.71 -8.01 22.68
CA CYS A 215 -4.38 -7.65 24.06
C CYS A 215 -4.92 -6.26 24.45
N GLY A 216 -4.73 -5.24 23.60
CA GLY A 216 -5.20 -3.88 23.87
C GLY A 216 -6.72 -3.77 23.92
N LEU A 217 -7.43 -4.53 23.09
CA LEU A 217 -8.89 -4.65 23.13
C LEU A 217 -9.40 -5.50 24.31
N GLY A 218 -8.49 -6.16 25.03
CA GLY A 218 -8.84 -6.98 26.19
C GLY A 218 -9.57 -8.27 25.85
N ILE A 219 -9.41 -8.78 24.63
CA ILE A 219 -10.09 -10.00 24.16
C ILE A 219 -9.62 -11.19 25.01
N ARG A 220 -10.56 -12.00 25.48
CA ARG A 220 -10.30 -13.20 26.30
C ARG A 220 -11.10 -14.38 25.75
N PRO A 221 -10.66 -15.62 25.97
CA PRO A 221 -11.38 -16.80 25.50
C PRO A 221 -12.80 -16.86 26.06
N SER A 222 -13.74 -17.32 25.24
CA SER A 222 -15.11 -17.58 25.67
C SER A 222 -15.21 -18.82 26.56
N ILE A 223 -15.99 -18.77 27.63
CA ILE A 223 -16.29 -19.96 28.44
C ILE A 223 -17.32 -20.87 27.76
N PRO A 224 -17.32 -22.19 28.02
CA PRO A 224 -18.24 -23.14 27.38
C PRO A 224 -19.73 -22.84 27.57
N THR A 225 -20.09 -22.10 28.62
CA THR A 225 -21.46 -21.68 28.92
C THR A 225 -21.88 -20.37 28.24
N GLY A 226 -21.00 -19.78 27.43
CA GLY A 226 -21.15 -18.44 26.87
C GLY A 226 -20.66 -17.35 27.84
N GLY A 227 -20.08 -16.28 27.29
CA GLY A 227 -19.49 -15.17 28.05
C GLY A 227 -17.96 -15.22 28.11
N ILE A 228 -17.36 -14.19 28.71
CA ILE A 228 -15.91 -14.03 28.87
C ILE A 228 -15.49 -14.53 30.25
N ASP A 229 -14.37 -15.25 30.36
CA ASP A 229 -13.74 -15.52 31.67
C ASP A 229 -12.82 -14.36 32.05
N PRO A 230 -13.17 -13.52 33.04
CA PRO A 230 -12.31 -12.40 33.45
C PRO A 230 -11.00 -12.86 34.10
N ASN A 231 -10.89 -14.14 34.48
CA ASN A 231 -9.70 -14.69 35.13
C ASN A 231 -8.72 -15.39 34.16
N GLN A 232 -9.10 -15.58 32.89
CA GLN A 232 -8.19 -16.14 31.88
C GLN A 232 -7.36 -15.06 31.24
N ASP A 233 -6.12 -15.37 30.87
CA ASP A 233 -5.26 -14.49 30.10
C ASP A 233 -5.90 -14.06 28.77
N TYR A 234 -5.38 -12.98 28.18
CA TYR A 234 -5.86 -12.50 26.88
C TYR A 234 -5.74 -13.56 25.79
N ASP A 235 -6.75 -13.63 24.91
CA ASP A 235 -6.68 -14.43 23.69
C ASP A 235 -5.84 -13.71 22.64
N LEU A 236 -4.52 -13.81 22.77
CA LEU A 236 -3.58 -13.16 21.87
C LEU A 236 -3.73 -13.64 20.42
N GLU A 237 -4.23 -14.85 20.21
CA GLU A 237 -4.36 -15.45 18.88
C GLU A 237 -5.72 -15.17 18.23
N TYR A 238 -6.62 -14.43 18.86
CA TYR A 238 -7.99 -14.20 18.36
C TYR A 238 -8.06 -13.90 16.85
N PHE A 239 -7.22 -12.99 16.34
CA PHE A 239 -7.25 -12.60 14.93
C PHE A 239 -6.49 -13.55 13.99
N THR A 240 -5.59 -14.40 14.51
CA THR A 240 -4.66 -15.15 13.67
C THR A 240 -5.32 -16.25 12.83
N PRO A 241 -6.35 -16.99 13.30
CA PRO A 241 -7.11 -17.93 12.48
C PRO A 241 -7.80 -17.26 11.28
N PHE A 242 -8.21 -16.00 11.41
CA PHE A 242 -8.85 -15.25 10.32
C PHE A 242 -7.85 -14.77 9.25
N HIS A 243 -6.56 -15.05 9.41
CA HIS A 243 -5.50 -14.68 8.47
C HIS A 243 -4.61 -15.88 8.11
N ALA A 244 -5.09 -17.11 8.38
CA ALA A 244 -4.30 -18.32 8.28
C ALA A 244 -3.94 -18.67 6.84
N LYS A 245 -4.79 -18.32 5.87
CA LYS A 245 -4.51 -18.51 4.44
C LYS A 245 -3.44 -17.55 3.92
N ARG A 246 -3.13 -16.49 4.67
CA ARG A 246 -2.12 -15.47 4.34
C ARG A 246 -2.31 -14.94 2.92
N ASP A 247 -3.56 -14.70 2.51
CA ASP A 247 -3.90 -14.13 1.20
C ASP A 247 -3.75 -12.60 1.22
N CYS A 248 -2.60 -12.15 1.70
CA CYS A 248 -2.25 -10.75 1.82
C CYS A 248 -1.77 -10.20 0.47
N ASP A 249 -1.63 -8.88 0.41
CA ASP A 249 -1.24 -8.17 -0.81
C ASP A 249 -0.11 -7.17 -0.52
N LEU A 250 1.01 -7.32 -1.21
CA LEU A 250 2.16 -6.42 -1.10
C LEU A 250 2.30 -5.61 -2.38
N GLN A 251 2.07 -4.30 -2.27
CA GLN A 251 2.08 -3.38 -3.39
C GLN A 251 3.28 -2.43 -3.30
N ALA A 252 4.16 -2.48 -4.31
CA ALA A 252 5.08 -1.40 -4.58
C ALA A 252 4.34 -0.32 -5.39
N LYS A 253 4.38 0.92 -4.92
CA LYS A 253 3.74 2.09 -5.55
C LYS A 253 4.78 3.14 -5.85
N TYR A 254 4.88 3.52 -7.12
CA TYR A 254 5.75 4.59 -7.59
C TYR A 254 4.92 5.76 -8.09
N TYR A 255 5.29 6.95 -7.61
CA TYR A 255 4.68 8.22 -7.93
C TYR A 255 5.69 9.01 -8.75
N PRO A 256 5.61 8.98 -10.10
CA PRO A 256 6.52 9.73 -10.94
C PRO A 256 6.40 11.23 -10.66
N ARG A 257 7.48 11.96 -10.93
CA ARG A 257 7.42 13.43 -11.00
C ARG A 257 6.33 13.85 -11.98
N LEU A 258 5.51 14.82 -11.58
CA LEU A 258 4.49 15.39 -12.47
C LEU A 258 5.11 15.83 -13.80
N GLY A 259 4.48 15.43 -14.91
CA GLY A 259 4.90 15.79 -16.27
C GLY A 259 6.09 14.99 -16.84
N GLN A 260 6.67 14.04 -16.11
CA GLN A 260 7.83 13.26 -16.58
C GLN A 260 7.44 12.00 -17.37
N ALA A 261 6.22 11.46 -17.19
CA ALA A 261 5.74 10.32 -17.95
C ALA A 261 5.13 10.78 -19.28
N ALA A 262 5.87 10.58 -20.38
CA ALA A 262 5.36 10.88 -21.72
C ALA A 262 4.21 9.94 -22.13
N ARG A 263 3.18 10.49 -22.78
CA ARG A 263 2.02 9.76 -23.30
C ARG A 263 2.45 8.84 -24.45
N VAL A 264 2.26 7.53 -24.34
CA VAL A 264 2.47 6.60 -25.46
C VAL A 264 1.20 5.77 -25.68
N ARG A 265 0.68 5.76 -26.91
CA ARG A 265 -0.35 4.81 -27.36
C ARG A 265 0.16 4.12 -28.61
N GLN A 266 0.31 2.79 -28.56
CA GLN A 266 0.83 1.97 -29.66
C GLN A 266 2.17 2.49 -30.21
N GLY A 267 3.16 2.67 -29.32
CA GLY A 267 4.50 3.11 -29.72
C GLY A 267 4.65 4.56 -30.21
N VAL A 268 3.56 5.35 -30.31
CA VAL A 268 3.62 6.75 -30.73
C VAL A 268 3.43 7.68 -29.54
N ALA A 269 4.37 8.61 -29.36
CA ALA A 269 4.24 9.71 -28.43
C ALA A 269 3.00 10.54 -28.81
N ILE A 270 1.99 10.60 -27.95
CA ILE A 270 0.80 11.41 -28.21
C ILE A 270 1.19 12.87 -28.03
N GLN A 271 1.53 13.55 -29.12
CA GLN A 271 1.38 14.99 -29.21
C GLN A 271 -0.08 15.29 -29.53
N ASN A 272 -0.77 16.02 -28.65
CA ASN A 272 -2.21 16.27 -28.79
C ASN A 272 -2.50 17.10 -30.07
N PRO A 273 -3.28 16.61 -31.05
CA PRO A 273 -3.96 17.49 -31.98
C PRO A 273 -5.22 18.03 -31.29
N GLN A 274 -5.31 19.35 -31.10
CA GLN A 274 -6.54 19.99 -30.61
C GLN A 274 -7.67 19.84 -31.63
N SER A 275 -8.86 19.42 -31.19
CA SER A 275 -10.06 19.38 -32.03
C SER A 275 -10.58 20.79 -32.31
N THR A 276 -10.86 21.10 -33.57
CA THR A 276 -11.37 22.40 -34.03
C THR A 276 -12.79 22.71 -33.52
N ALA A 277 -13.55 21.69 -33.09
CA ALA A 277 -14.92 21.83 -32.61
C ALA A 277 -15.03 21.95 -31.07
N ASN A 278 -13.93 21.76 -30.33
CA ASN A 278 -13.88 21.97 -28.87
C ASN A 278 -12.41 22.21 -28.45
N PRO A 279 -11.90 23.44 -28.64
CA PRO A 279 -10.48 23.75 -28.49
C PRO A 279 -9.99 23.81 -27.03
N GLY A 280 -10.85 23.70 -26.01
CA GLY A 280 -10.49 23.97 -24.60
C GLY A 280 -11.11 23.10 -23.51
N GLY A 281 -11.82 22.00 -23.80
CA GLY A 281 -12.43 21.16 -22.76
C GLY A 281 -12.32 19.67 -23.01
N VAL A 282 -11.92 18.88 -22.02
CA VAL A 282 -11.81 17.41 -22.14
C VAL A 282 -13.13 16.73 -21.76
N LYS A 283 -13.61 15.83 -22.65
CA LYS A 283 -14.67 14.87 -22.35
C LYS A 283 -14.11 13.75 -21.46
N VAL A 284 -14.68 13.57 -20.26
CA VAL A 284 -14.28 12.55 -19.28
C VAL A 284 -15.24 11.36 -19.34
N LEU A 285 -14.70 10.15 -19.49
CA LEU A 285 -15.41 8.91 -19.18
C LEU A 285 -15.33 8.71 -17.65
N ARG A 286 -16.46 8.87 -16.96
CA ARG A 286 -16.57 8.88 -15.49
C ARG A 286 -16.77 7.47 -14.93
N ARG A 287 -16.16 7.16 -13.78
CA ARG A 287 -16.76 6.23 -12.79
C ARG A 287 -18.04 6.90 -12.27
N LYS A 288 -19.19 6.20 -12.28
CA LYS A 288 -20.44 6.71 -11.70
C LYS A 288 -20.21 7.02 -10.22
N GLY A 289 -20.17 8.31 -9.83
CA GLY A 289 -20.23 8.72 -8.43
C GLY A 289 -19.48 10.01 -8.06
N ALA A 290 -18.33 10.30 -8.66
CA ALA A 290 -17.50 11.43 -8.22
C ALA A 290 -17.94 12.77 -8.82
N ARG A 291 -18.31 13.74 -7.96
CA ARG A 291 -18.47 15.15 -8.31
C ARG A 291 -17.22 15.93 -7.91
N THR A 292 -16.37 16.29 -8.85
CA THR A 292 -15.35 17.35 -8.65
C THR A 292 -15.22 18.20 -9.91
N GLN A 293 -14.99 19.50 -9.71
CA GLN A 293 -14.78 20.49 -10.76
C GLN A 293 -13.28 20.64 -11.05
N PRO A 294 -12.86 20.71 -12.33
CA PRO A 294 -11.47 20.94 -12.67
C PRO A 294 -11.12 22.43 -12.54
N LEU A 295 -10.00 22.75 -11.89
CA LEU A 295 -9.40 24.08 -11.88
C LEU A 295 -7.97 23.99 -12.40
N VAL A 296 -7.73 24.59 -13.57
CA VAL A 296 -6.38 24.92 -14.06
C VAL A 296 -6.37 26.40 -14.43
N ALA A 297 -5.41 27.15 -13.89
CA ALA A 297 -5.01 28.45 -14.41
C ALA A 297 -3.66 28.30 -15.13
N GLY A 298 -3.54 28.93 -16.29
CA GLY A 298 -2.55 28.64 -17.32
C GLY A 298 -1.16 29.29 -17.18
N ASN A 299 -0.24 28.66 -17.90
CA ASN A 299 1.00 29.10 -18.56
C ASN A 299 1.82 30.29 -18.00
N GLY A 300 3.03 29.95 -17.54
CA GLY A 300 4.29 30.35 -18.16
C GLY A 300 4.77 31.79 -17.96
N GLU A 301 5.70 31.96 -17.01
CA GLU A 301 6.86 32.86 -17.06
C GLU A 301 7.82 32.51 -15.91
N GLU A 302 9.13 32.61 -16.15
CA GLU A 302 10.21 32.32 -15.20
C GLU A 302 10.26 33.32 -14.04
N GLU A 303 10.87 32.86 -12.93
CA GLU A 303 11.33 33.58 -11.74
C GLU A 303 10.32 33.96 -10.62
N GLY A 304 10.71 33.61 -9.40
CA GLY A 304 10.08 33.96 -8.14
C GLY A 304 9.54 32.74 -7.39
N GLU A 305 10.12 32.44 -6.22
CA GLU A 305 9.50 31.60 -5.20
C GLU A 305 8.10 32.15 -4.89
N LYS A 306 7.08 31.61 -5.56
CA LYS A 306 5.69 31.83 -5.18
C LYS A 306 5.28 30.73 -4.21
N GLU A 307 5.18 31.11 -2.94
CA GLU A 307 4.31 30.45 -1.98
C GLU A 307 2.93 30.26 -2.63
N GLY A 308 2.46 29.01 -2.72
CA GLY A 308 1.11 28.68 -3.21
C GLY A 308 1.03 27.87 -4.51
N ALA A 309 2.01 27.02 -4.83
CA ALA A 309 1.77 25.95 -5.80
C ALA A 309 0.61 25.07 -5.29
N ALA A 310 -0.52 25.04 -6.01
CA ALA A 310 -1.68 24.25 -5.63
C ALA A 310 -1.27 22.78 -5.43
N VAL A 311 -1.44 22.27 -4.21
CA VAL A 311 -1.07 20.91 -3.84
C VAL A 311 -1.98 19.95 -4.61
N VAL A 312 -1.39 19.17 -5.52
CA VAL A 312 -2.13 18.20 -6.34
C VAL A 312 -2.24 16.89 -5.57
N SER A 313 -3.48 16.47 -5.28
CA SER A 313 -3.77 15.14 -4.72
C SER A 313 -3.37 14.06 -5.73
N ARG A 314 -2.49 13.14 -5.33
CA ARG A 314 -2.06 11.98 -6.13
C ARG A 314 -2.93 10.76 -5.89
N LEU A 315 -3.41 10.59 -4.67
CA LEU A 315 -4.34 9.53 -4.28
C LEU A 315 -5.42 10.17 -3.42
N ASP A 316 -6.67 10.06 -3.85
CA ASP A 316 -7.80 10.65 -3.13
C ASP A 316 -7.98 10.06 -1.72
N PRO A 317 -8.63 10.81 -0.82
CA PRO A 317 -9.08 10.28 0.46
C PRO A 317 -9.78 8.93 0.32
N HIS A 318 -9.28 7.93 1.02
CA HIS A 318 -9.87 6.59 1.09
C HIS A 318 -9.56 5.91 2.43
N LYS A 319 -10.27 4.83 2.71
CA LYS A 319 -9.98 3.88 3.79
C LYS A 319 -9.53 2.56 3.15
N ASP A 320 -8.59 1.87 3.79
CA ASP A 320 -8.15 0.57 3.31
C ASP A 320 -9.19 -0.51 3.65
N LEU A 321 -9.44 -1.44 2.72
CA LEU A 321 -10.29 -2.62 2.96
C LEU A 321 -9.52 -3.76 3.66
N SER A 322 -8.40 -3.49 4.34
CA SER A 322 -7.62 -4.51 5.08
C SER A 322 -8.12 -4.67 6.52
N THR A 323 -7.54 -5.62 7.27
CA THR A 323 -7.60 -5.60 8.74
C THR A 323 -6.65 -4.51 9.26
N ILE A 324 -5.38 -4.60 8.86
CA ILE A 324 -4.37 -3.57 9.08
C ILE A 324 -3.53 -3.41 7.82
N THR A 325 -2.95 -2.23 7.67
CA THR A 325 -2.00 -1.91 6.60
C THR A 325 -0.64 -1.63 7.22
N LEU A 326 0.42 -2.25 6.70
CA LEU A 326 1.81 -1.92 7.01
C LEU A 326 2.42 -1.12 5.87
N LEU A 327 3.09 -0.01 6.17
CA LEU A 327 3.59 0.92 5.16
C LEU A 327 5.06 1.29 5.38
N ALA A 328 5.88 1.01 4.37
CA ALA A 328 7.24 1.51 4.25
C ALA A 328 7.27 2.73 3.31
N GLN A 329 7.52 3.92 3.85
CA GLN A 329 7.64 5.16 3.07
C GLN A 329 9.10 5.52 2.81
N ASP A 330 9.41 6.03 1.62
CA ASP A 330 10.70 6.66 1.39
C ASP A 330 10.76 8.06 2.03
N SER A 331 11.94 8.68 1.99
CA SER A 331 12.20 10.00 2.59
C SER A 331 11.48 11.17 1.91
N MET A 332 10.69 10.93 0.86
CA MET A 332 9.93 11.98 0.19
C MET A 332 8.67 12.36 0.97
N GLY A 333 8.07 11.42 1.72
CA GLY A 333 6.84 11.66 2.48
C GLY A 333 5.62 11.87 1.56
N GLY A 334 4.60 12.61 2.02
CA GLY A 334 3.42 12.95 1.22
C GLY A 334 2.14 12.17 1.58
N LEU A 335 2.22 11.21 2.51
CA LEU A 335 1.02 10.65 3.14
C LEU A 335 0.39 11.72 4.06
N GLU A 336 -0.92 11.85 3.98
CA GLU A 336 -1.71 12.60 4.94
C GLU A 336 -2.87 11.75 5.47
N VAL A 337 -3.16 11.86 6.76
CA VAL A 337 -4.29 11.20 7.43
C VAL A 337 -5.29 12.23 7.92
N TRP A 338 -6.56 11.86 7.99
CA TRP A 338 -7.58 12.70 8.61
C TRP A 338 -7.36 12.78 10.13
N ASP A 339 -7.46 13.98 10.68
CA ASP A 339 -7.31 14.28 12.11
C ASP A 339 -8.57 15.04 12.58
N ASP A 340 -9.42 14.37 13.35
CA ASP A 340 -10.68 14.95 13.84
C ASP A 340 -10.45 16.16 14.76
N THR A 341 -9.32 16.20 15.48
CA THR A 341 -9.01 17.32 16.37
C THR A 341 -8.68 18.60 15.61
N LYS A 342 -8.21 18.47 14.37
CA LYS A 342 -7.87 19.57 13.48
C LYS A 342 -8.88 19.78 12.35
N ASP A 343 -9.89 18.92 12.25
CA ASP A 343 -10.90 18.93 11.18
C ASP A 343 -10.24 18.99 9.79
N GLY A 344 -9.29 18.09 9.55
CA GLY A 344 -8.55 18.12 8.29
C GLY A 344 -7.45 17.08 8.16
N PHE A 345 -6.86 17.03 6.96
CA PHE A 345 -5.73 16.16 6.66
C PHE A 345 -4.43 16.73 7.21
N VAL A 346 -3.66 15.88 7.90
CA VAL A 346 -2.35 16.21 8.48
C VAL A 346 -1.25 15.34 7.85
N ALA A 347 -0.10 15.96 7.58
CA ALA A 347 1.05 15.25 7.07
C ALA A 347 1.58 14.23 8.09
N VAL A 348 1.79 13.01 7.61
CA VAL A 348 2.41 11.94 8.38
C VAL A 348 3.93 12.01 8.17
N PRO A 349 4.74 12.13 9.24
CA PRO A 349 6.20 12.16 9.11
C PRO A 349 6.75 10.82 8.58
N VAL A 350 7.97 10.83 8.07
CA VAL A 350 8.67 9.60 7.67
C VAL A 350 9.57 9.15 8.81
N LEU A 351 9.53 7.86 9.15
CA LEU A 351 10.42 7.25 10.12
C LEU A 351 11.17 6.09 9.45
N GLU A 352 12.50 6.20 9.37
CA GLU A 352 13.34 5.38 8.46
C GLU A 352 13.60 3.94 8.94
N ASP A 353 13.31 3.64 10.21
CA ASP A 353 13.59 2.35 10.87
C ASP A 353 12.33 1.72 11.48
N ALA A 354 11.16 2.09 10.98
CA ALA A 354 9.87 1.58 11.42
C ALA A 354 8.92 1.38 10.22
N LEU A 355 7.90 0.55 10.42
CA LEU A 355 6.75 0.51 9.52
C LEU A 355 5.62 1.33 10.14
N LEU A 356 4.92 2.11 9.32
CA LEU A 356 3.66 2.70 9.74
C LEU A 356 2.57 1.62 9.72
N VAL A 357 1.69 1.64 10.71
CA VAL A 357 0.51 0.79 10.80
C VAL A 357 -0.73 1.66 10.88
N ASN A 358 -1.73 1.40 10.04
CA ASN A 358 -3.07 1.93 10.18
C ASN A 358 -4.11 0.81 10.16
N ALA A 359 -5.24 1.05 10.82
CA ALA A 359 -6.39 0.16 10.77
C ALA A 359 -7.07 0.24 9.39
N GLY A 360 -7.57 -0.89 8.93
CA GLY A 360 -8.47 -0.97 7.78
C GLY A 360 -9.91 -1.27 8.21
N VAL A 361 -10.81 -1.26 7.24
CA VAL A 361 -12.26 -1.37 7.46
C VAL A 361 -12.63 -2.65 8.21
N PHE A 362 -11.93 -3.78 8.00
CA PHE A 362 -12.28 -5.01 8.73
C PHE A 362 -12.00 -4.90 10.23
N LEU A 363 -10.92 -4.24 10.64
CA LEU A 363 -10.64 -4.02 12.06
C LEU A 363 -11.61 -3.00 12.67
N GLU A 364 -12.03 -1.98 11.92
CA GLU A 364 -13.10 -1.06 12.36
C GLU A 364 -14.39 -1.82 12.67
N ARG A 365 -14.76 -2.78 11.80
CA ARG A 365 -15.95 -3.62 12.00
C ARG A 365 -15.81 -4.56 13.18
N TRP A 366 -14.69 -5.31 13.28
CA TRP A 366 -14.44 -6.21 14.40
C TRP A 366 -14.40 -5.47 15.75
N SER A 367 -13.80 -4.29 15.80
CA SER A 367 -13.72 -3.49 17.03
C SER A 367 -15.01 -2.74 17.38
N GLY A 368 -16.06 -2.87 16.55
CA GLY A 368 -17.30 -2.12 16.73
C GLY A 368 -17.11 -0.60 16.62
N GLY A 369 -16.12 -0.14 15.86
CA GLY A 369 -15.77 1.27 15.71
C GLY A 369 -14.84 1.83 16.78
N LEU A 370 -14.38 1.03 17.76
CA LEU A 370 -13.37 1.51 18.72
C LEU A 370 -12.03 1.86 18.06
N ILE A 371 -11.72 1.23 16.93
CA ILE A 371 -10.54 1.54 16.12
C ILE A 371 -11.02 1.90 14.73
N GLU A 372 -11.10 3.19 14.42
CA GLU A 372 -11.56 3.64 13.11
C GLU A 372 -10.51 3.42 12.02
N ALA A 373 -10.94 2.93 10.86
CA ALA A 373 -10.11 2.93 9.67
C ALA A 373 -9.97 4.38 9.20
N THR A 374 -8.80 4.97 9.41
CA THR A 374 -8.63 6.41 9.23
C THR A 374 -8.54 6.77 7.75
N PRO A 375 -9.37 7.71 7.26
CA PRO A 375 -9.25 8.22 5.91
C PRO A 375 -7.86 8.81 5.67
N HIS A 376 -7.23 8.44 4.57
CA HIS A 376 -5.91 8.94 4.22
C HIS A 376 -5.80 9.22 2.72
N ARG A 377 -4.86 10.09 2.37
CA ARG A 377 -4.61 10.54 0.99
C ARG A 377 -3.12 10.70 0.75
N VAL A 378 -2.72 10.80 -0.52
CA VAL A 378 -1.33 11.08 -0.87
C VAL A 378 -1.28 12.38 -1.65
N GLN A 379 -0.53 13.35 -1.14
CA GLN A 379 -0.26 14.60 -1.81
C GLN A 379 1.00 14.50 -2.67
N ASN A 380 1.05 15.34 -3.71
CA ASN A 380 2.27 15.52 -4.46
C ASN A 380 3.35 16.15 -3.57
N VAL A 381 4.55 15.61 -3.63
CA VAL A 381 5.70 16.12 -2.89
C VAL A 381 6.38 17.22 -3.70
N ALA A 382 6.51 18.42 -3.10
CA ALA A 382 7.06 19.61 -3.78
C ALA A 382 8.55 19.47 -4.19
N LYS A 383 9.24 18.40 -3.76
CA LYS A 383 10.69 18.19 -3.95
C LYS A 383 11.10 17.74 -5.37
N GLY A 384 10.19 17.72 -6.34
CA GLY A 384 10.53 17.52 -7.76
C GLY A 384 11.15 16.16 -8.13
N ARG A 385 11.09 15.15 -7.25
CA ARG A 385 11.55 13.77 -7.50
C ARG A 385 10.39 12.80 -7.36
N GLY A 386 10.49 11.64 -8.02
CA GLY A 386 9.55 10.55 -7.81
C GLY A 386 9.62 9.98 -6.39
N ARG A 387 8.47 9.54 -5.87
CA ARG A 387 8.32 8.92 -4.55
C ARG A 387 8.02 7.43 -4.72
N CYS A 388 8.58 6.60 -3.86
CA CYS A 388 8.22 5.19 -3.73
C CYS A 388 7.59 4.91 -2.36
N SER A 389 6.58 4.05 -2.31
CA SER A 389 6.10 3.44 -1.07
C SER A 389 5.76 1.98 -1.29
N ILE A 390 5.95 1.17 -0.27
CA ILE A 390 5.59 -0.24 -0.28
C ILE A 390 4.54 -0.46 0.81
N VAL A 391 3.40 -0.99 0.40
CA VAL A 391 2.21 -1.16 1.24
C VAL A 391 1.90 -2.64 1.33
N PHE A 392 1.75 -3.17 2.53
CA PHE A 392 1.29 -4.53 2.78
C PHE A 392 -0.10 -4.49 3.42
N PHE A 393 -1.07 -5.11 2.77
CA PHE A 393 -2.43 -5.25 3.27
C PHE A 393 -2.59 -6.60 3.94
N ALA A 394 -2.72 -6.61 5.27
CA ALA A 394 -3.11 -7.80 6.01
C ALA A 394 -4.61 -8.00 5.83
N MET A 395 -4.98 -8.73 4.80
CA MET A 395 -6.36 -9.09 4.49
C MET A 395 -6.77 -10.29 5.33
N PRO A 396 -7.99 -10.31 5.88
CA PRO A 396 -8.54 -11.53 6.45
C PRO A 396 -8.86 -12.53 5.32
N ASP A 397 -9.02 -13.79 5.70
CA ASP A 397 -9.47 -14.86 4.83
C ASP A 397 -10.92 -14.57 4.39
N HIS A 398 -11.30 -14.94 3.15
CA HIS A 398 -12.61 -14.54 2.61
C HIS A 398 -13.80 -15.12 3.38
N ASP A 399 -13.60 -16.28 3.99
CA ASP A 399 -14.53 -16.98 4.89
C ASP A 399 -14.38 -16.56 6.35
N ALA A 400 -13.54 -15.57 6.67
CA ALA A 400 -13.49 -15.01 8.01
C ALA A 400 -14.82 -14.32 8.34
N ARG A 401 -15.42 -14.71 9.46
CA ARG A 401 -16.62 -14.06 9.97
C ARG A 401 -16.27 -12.71 10.59
N ILE A 402 -16.89 -11.66 10.08
CA ILE A 402 -16.78 -10.31 10.61
C ILE A 402 -17.99 -10.04 11.49
N GLU A 403 -17.74 -9.93 12.80
CA GLU A 403 -18.75 -9.63 13.80
C GLU A 403 -18.17 -8.67 14.85
N PRO A 404 -18.91 -7.64 15.28
CA PRO A 404 -18.43 -6.75 16.35
C PRO A 404 -18.13 -7.54 17.64
N LEU A 405 -16.91 -7.35 18.16
CA LEU A 405 -16.40 -8.02 19.36
C LEU A 405 -17.10 -7.58 20.64
N LEU A 406 -17.50 -6.31 20.70
CA LEU A 406 -18.10 -5.70 21.88
C LEU A 406 -19.62 -5.65 21.71
N GLN A 407 -20.33 -6.06 22.75
CA GLN A 407 -21.79 -5.97 22.78
C GLN A 407 -22.21 -4.50 22.73
N GLN A 408 -23.37 -4.24 22.13
CA GLN A 408 -23.96 -2.89 22.00
C GLN A 408 -23.97 -2.09 23.31
N ASP A 409 -24.09 -2.78 24.44
CA ASP A 409 -24.11 -2.16 25.78
C ASP A 409 -22.76 -1.54 26.18
N GLU A 410 -21.65 -2.03 25.63
CA GLU A 410 -20.29 -1.51 25.89
C GLU A 410 -19.86 -0.45 24.87
N ASN A 411 -20.48 -0.41 23.69
CA ASN A 411 -20.27 0.65 22.71
C ASN A 411 -21.59 0.99 21.98
N PRO A 412 -22.31 2.06 22.39
CA PRO A 412 -23.59 2.41 21.79
C PRO A 412 -23.51 2.91 20.33
N ALA A 413 -22.31 3.05 19.76
CA ALA A 413 -22.09 3.38 18.35
C ALA A 413 -22.19 2.16 17.41
N THR A 414 -22.27 0.93 17.93
CA THR A 414 -22.62 -0.23 17.10
C THR A 414 -24.11 -0.18 16.78
N ASP A 415 -24.48 0.45 15.67
CA ASP A 415 -25.69 0.06 14.94
C ASP A 415 -25.63 -1.47 14.73
N ALA A 416 -26.76 -2.17 14.77
CA ALA A 416 -26.82 -3.62 14.54
C ALA A 416 -26.25 -3.94 13.16
N GLN A 417 -24.94 -4.13 13.09
CA GLN A 417 -24.23 -4.53 11.88
C GLN A 417 -24.39 -6.03 11.79
N ASP A 418 -25.13 -6.47 10.77
CA ASP A 418 -25.33 -7.87 10.48
C ASP A 418 -23.95 -8.56 10.33
N GLN A 419 -23.82 -9.77 10.88
CA GLN A 419 -22.65 -10.61 10.67
C GLN A 419 -22.49 -10.88 9.17
N PHE A 420 -21.27 -10.77 8.65
CA PHE A 420 -20.97 -11.07 7.24
C PHE A 420 -19.62 -11.76 7.10
N LEU A 421 -19.37 -12.39 5.96
CA LEU A 421 -18.07 -12.96 5.64
C LEU A 421 -17.19 -11.91 4.99
N ALA A 422 -15.90 -11.88 5.30
CA ALA A 422 -15.01 -10.84 4.80
C ALA A 422 -15.03 -10.73 3.26
N GLY A 423 -15.18 -11.87 2.57
CA GLY A 423 -15.35 -11.94 1.12
C GLY A 423 -16.55 -11.15 0.58
N ASP A 424 -17.60 -10.93 1.38
CA ASP A 424 -18.79 -10.17 0.97
C ASP A 424 -18.48 -8.68 0.77
N LEU A 425 -17.43 -8.16 1.43
CA LEU A 425 -16.94 -6.79 1.29
C LEU A 425 -15.67 -6.66 0.46
N MET A 426 -15.01 -7.77 0.11
CA MET A 426 -13.86 -7.73 -0.78
C MET A 426 -14.38 -7.71 -2.22
N PRO A 427 -14.35 -6.55 -2.90
CA PRO A 427 -14.90 -6.46 -4.22
C PRO A 427 -14.14 -7.38 -5.16
N THR A 428 -14.91 -7.93 -6.08
CA THR A 428 -14.43 -8.55 -7.30
C THR A 428 -14.17 -7.52 -8.42
N HIS A 429 -14.08 -6.21 -8.10
CA HIS A 429 -14.14 -5.08 -9.05
C HIS A 429 -13.22 -3.89 -8.75
#